data_AF-A0A350PB02-F1
#
_entry.id   AF-A0A350PB02-F1
#
_cell.length_a   1.000
_cell.length_b   1.000
_cell.length_c   1.000
_cell.angle_alpha   90.00
_cell.angle_beta   90.00
_cell.angle_gamma   90.00
#
_symmetry.space_group_name_H-M   'P 1'
#
loop_
_entity.id
_entity.type
_entity.pdbx_description
1 polymer ?
#
loop_
_entity_poly.entity_id
_entity_poly.type
_entity_poly.pdbx_seq_one_letter_code
_entity_poly.pdbx_strand_id
1 'polypeptide(L)'
;MLNIVRTEVAVNDTVNGWVEIPFTEDDDGQLFISLEVDNSSSGQKDAQVFLGKRYSTIQIGGEILTIPVEVGARNTFYVRAVDAAESVSEVDSLSWYIKEQTSNTLFLNDIGGPSSLNKQNEHLALLQSQGINPDVWIINDGQVEQDKVALSEAFPTVIDPTLIKTLSKWDHIYWISDDIDRNITYAQEILDEFFDNNGTAFVNIPMKSISREDPVFSFLPVDSIATGQFYLFEDSLVVPTEVSLSETLKVNSGSFALTNERPIKGVSGSTELYAAQFRRRRPNSSQAPYFGYKGVAIENAESNLIYFSLDITILDGNNNLENLINEIVIERLGFKQ
;
A
#
# COMPACT_ATOMS: atom_id res chain seq x y z
N MET A 1 -16.19 37.37 -17.28
CA MET A 1 -14.98 38.06 -16.79
C MET A 1 -14.64 37.44 -15.46
N LEU A 2 -13.63 36.56 -15.44
CA LEU A 2 -13.05 36.08 -14.20
C LEU A 2 -12.38 37.25 -13.48
N ASN A 3 -12.61 37.38 -12.18
CA ASN A 3 -11.90 38.36 -11.37
C ASN A 3 -10.43 37.96 -11.17
N ILE A 4 -10.14 36.67 -11.10
CA ILE A 4 -8.77 36.12 -11.02
C ILE A 4 -8.30 35.75 -12.42
N VAL A 5 -7.09 36.20 -12.80
CA VAL A 5 -6.51 35.93 -14.13
C VAL A 5 -5.42 34.86 -14.07
N ARG A 6 -4.67 34.78 -12.98
CA ARG A 6 -3.66 33.74 -12.76
C ARG A 6 -3.41 33.48 -11.29
N THR A 7 -2.87 32.30 -11.02
CA THR A 7 -2.27 31.94 -9.75
C THR A 7 -0.76 31.93 -9.93
N GLU A 8 -0.02 32.46 -8.97
CA GLU A 8 1.44 32.39 -8.96
C GLU A 8 1.86 31.46 -7.85
N VAL A 9 2.80 30.57 -8.14
CA VAL A 9 3.33 29.60 -7.18
C VAL A 9 4.84 29.64 -7.13
N ALA A 10 5.42 29.35 -5.99
CA ALA A 10 6.86 29.23 -5.82
C ALA A 10 7.20 28.14 -4.80
N VAL A 11 8.35 27.49 -4.94
CA VAL A 11 8.88 26.57 -3.93
C VAL A 11 10.26 27.08 -3.48
N ASN A 12 10.43 27.25 -2.17
CA ASN A 12 11.66 27.70 -1.48
C ASN A 12 12.23 29.08 -1.86
N ASP A 13 11.86 29.67 -3.00
CA ASP A 13 12.33 30.98 -3.48
C ASP A 13 11.15 31.89 -3.85
N THR A 14 10.82 32.83 -2.95
CA THR A 14 9.78 33.85 -3.19
C THR A 14 10.32 35.14 -3.83
N VAL A 15 11.61 35.20 -4.16
CA VAL A 15 12.24 36.36 -4.80
C VAL A 15 12.25 36.20 -6.31
N ASN A 16 12.71 35.05 -6.82
CA ASN A 16 12.80 34.79 -8.26
C ASN A 16 12.04 33.54 -8.71
N GLY A 17 11.50 32.74 -7.79
CA GLY A 17 10.91 31.42 -8.08
C GLY A 17 9.42 31.41 -8.41
N TRP A 18 8.80 32.57 -8.66
CA TRP A 18 7.37 32.63 -9.00
C TRP A 18 7.12 32.14 -10.42
N VAL A 19 6.27 31.14 -10.52
CA VAL A 19 5.79 30.56 -11.76
C VAL A 19 4.30 30.85 -11.90
N GLU A 20 3.91 31.34 -13.07
CA GLU A 20 2.51 31.65 -13.38
C GLU A 20 1.77 30.39 -13.82
N ILE A 21 0.65 30.12 -13.16
CA ILE A 21 -0.31 29.09 -13.52
C ILE A 21 -1.58 29.81 -14.01
N PRO A 22 -1.98 29.61 -15.28
CA PRO A 22 -3.21 30.20 -15.81
C PRO A 22 -4.42 29.78 -14.99
N PHE A 23 -5.33 30.72 -14.76
CA PHE A 23 -6.64 30.45 -14.17
C PHE A 23 -7.70 30.63 -15.26
N THR A 24 -8.43 29.56 -15.57
CA THR A 24 -9.38 29.48 -16.68
C THR A 24 -10.82 29.36 -16.18
N GLU A 25 -11.80 29.61 -17.06
CA GLU A 25 -13.23 29.49 -16.68
C GLU A 25 -13.60 28.03 -16.36
N ASP A 26 -12.82 27.06 -16.85
CA ASP A 26 -13.00 25.63 -16.61
C ASP A 26 -12.59 25.20 -15.18
N ASP A 27 -11.84 26.04 -14.46
CA ASP A 27 -11.36 25.73 -13.11
C ASP A 27 -12.44 25.93 -12.02
N ASP A 28 -13.60 26.53 -12.36
CA ASP A 28 -14.76 26.73 -11.46
C ASP A 28 -14.40 27.24 -10.05
N GLY A 29 -13.43 28.15 -9.96
CA GLY A 29 -12.98 28.72 -8.69
C GLY A 29 -11.98 27.86 -7.90
N GLN A 30 -11.55 26.70 -8.41
CA GLN A 30 -10.62 25.78 -7.75
C GLN A 30 -9.51 25.31 -8.68
N LEU A 31 -8.26 25.51 -8.25
CA LEU A 31 -7.08 25.05 -8.98
C LEU A 31 -6.44 23.88 -8.24
N PHE A 32 -6.33 22.72 -8.89
CA PHE A 32 -5.61 21.55 -8.37
C PHE A 32 -4.22 21.51 -8.99
N ILE A 33 -3.19 21.56 -8.15
CA ILE A 33 -1.79 21.54 -8.59
C ILE A 33 -1.14 20.30 -8.01
N SER A 34 -0.47 19.52 -8.86
CA SER A 34 0.37 18.41 -8.44
C SER A 34 1.79 18.62 -8.91
N LEU A 35 2.75 18.24 -8.06
CA LEU A 35 4.18 18.30 -8.36
C LEU A 35 4.71 16.87 -8.40
N GLU A 36 5.23 16.46 -9.56
CA GLU A 36 5.91 15.18 -9.71
C GLU A 36 7.41 15.41 -9.79
N VAL A 37 8.18 14.72 -8.96
CA VAL A 37 9.64 14.85 -8.94
C VAL A 37 10.28 13.47 -8.94
N ASP A 38 11.35 13.31 -9.70
CA ASP A 38 12.26 12.18 -9.53
C ASP A 38 12.99 12.30 -8.19
N ASN A 39 12.63 11.43 -7.25
CA ASN A 39 13.18 11.38 -5.90
C ASN A 39 14.19 10.24 -5.71
N SER A 40 14.74 9.67 -6.78
CA SER A 40 15.77 8.62 -6.73
C SER A 40 17.12 9.07 -6.14
N SER A 41 17.33 10.37 -5.98
CA SER A 41 18.51 10.92 -5.32
C SER A 41 18.20 12.24 -4.60
N SER A 42 18.81 12.45 -3.43
CA SER A 42 18.76 13.73 -2.71
C SER A 42 19.32 14.92 -3.50
N GLY A 43 18.89 16.14 -3.15
CA GLY A 43 19.36 17.41 -3.69
C GLY A 43 18.29 18.18 -4.47
N GLN A 44 18.71 19.29 -5.09
CA GLN A 44 17.83 20.13 -5.91
C GLN A 44 17.42 19.38 -7.20
N LYS A 45 16.12 19.37 -7.47
CA LYS A 45 15.49 18.70 -8.62
C LYS A 45 14.41 19.60 -9.20
N ASP A 46 14.09 19.39 -10.47
CA ASP A 46 12.97 20.06 -11.12
C ASP A 46 11.74 19.16 -11.07
N ALA A 47 10.70 19.61 -10.36
CA ALA A 47 9.41 18.94 -10.29
C ALA A 47 8.53 19.38 -11.46
N GLN A 48 7.98 18.43 -12.21
CA GLN A 48 7.00 18.70 -13.25
C GLN A 48 5.66 19.11 -12.61
N VAL A 49 5.04 20.15 -13.18
CA VAL A 49 3.76 20.68 -12.71
C VAL A 49 2.60 20.12 -13.53
N PHE A 50 1.59 19.60 -12.82
CA PHE A 50 0.36 19.08 -13.40
C PHE A 50 -0.86 19.82 -12.85
N LEU A 51 -1.89 19.99 -13.69
CA LEU A 51 -3.14 20.64 -13.32
C LEU A 51 -4.35 19.73 -13.37
N GLY A 52 -5.30 20.09 -12.49
CA GLY A 52 -6.62 19.52 -12.45
C GLY A 52 -6.61 18.08 -11.93
N LYS A 53 -7.81 17.54 -11.75
CA LYS A 53 -8.01 16.15 -11.33
C LYS A 53 -7.57 15.13 -12.39
N ARG A 54 -7.30 15.58 -13.62
CA ARG A 54 -6.87 14.73 -14.75
C ARG A 54 -5.36 14.66 -14.92
N TYR A 55 -4.57 15.28 -14.03
CA TYR A 55 -3.11 15.30 -14.13
C TYR A 55 -2.61 15.80 -15.48
N SER A 56 -3.14 16.95 -15.94
CA SER A 56 -2.81 17.49 -17.25
C SER A 56 -1.47 18.20 -17.22
N THR A 57 -0.59 17.86 -18.15
CA THR A 57 0.71 18.52 -18.31
C THR A 57 0.53 19.97 -18.75
N ILE A 58 1.26 20.89 -18.12
CA ILE A 58 1.35 22.28 -18.59
C ILE A 58 2.58 22.42 -19.49
N GLN A 59 2.41 23.10 -20.61
CA GLN A 59 3.53 23.55 -21.44
C GLN A 59 3.52 25.07 -21.59
N ILE A 60 4.67 25.70 -21.35
CA ILE A 60 4.90 27.13 -21.58
C ILE A 60 5.96 27.25 -22.67
N GLY A 61 5.63 27.91 -23.79
CA GLY A 61 6.58 28.05 -24.90
C GLY A 61 6.98 26.74 -25.58
N GLY A 62 6.22 25.65 -25.38
CA GLY A 62 6.53 24.31 -25.89
C GLY A 62 7.38 23.44 -24.96
N GLU A 63 7.76 23.96 -23.79
CA GLU A 63 8.49 23.21 -22.76
C GLU A 63 7.56 22.85 -21.60
N ILE A 64 7.79 21.69 -20.97
CA ILE A 64 7.04 21.26 -19.78
C ILE A 64 7.34 22.20 -18.63
N LEU A 65 6.30 22.68 -17.94
CA LEU A 65 6.47 23.52 -16.77
C LEU A 65 7.10 22.73 -15.61
N THR A 66 8.19 23.25 -15.06
CA THR A 66 8.85 22.70 -13.89
C THR A 66 9.06 23.75 -12.80
N ILE A 67 9.16 23.29 -11.55
CA ILE A 67 9.46 24.11 -10.37
C ILE A 67 10.59 23.44 -9.59
N PRO A 68 11.63 24.17 -9.16
CA PRO A 68 12.70 23.60 -8.37
C PRO A 68 12.20 23.18 -6.98
N VAL A 69 12.53 21.97 -6.58
CA VAL A 69 12.28 21.40 -5.25
C VAL A 69 13.55 20.75 -4.72
N GLU A 70 13.63 20.48 -3.42
CA GLU A 70 14.77 19.81 -2.80
C GLU A 70 14.35 18.46 -2.20
N VAL A 71 14.87 17.37 -2.78
CA VAL A 71 14.68 16.01 -2.28
C VAL A 71 15.62 15.76 -1.11
N GLY A 72 15.12 15.09 -0.06
CA GLY A 72 15.84 14.92 1.19
C GLY A 72 15.74 16.13 2.12
N ALA A 73 14.90 17.11 1.79
CA ALA A 73 14.73 18.35 2.56
C ALA A 73 13.26 18.75 2.73
N ARG A 74 13.05 19.71 3.65
CA ARG A 74 11.75 20.36 3.83
C ARG A 74 11.61 21.48 2.81
N ASN A 75 10.57 21.38 1.99
CA ASN A 75 10.20 22.39 1.01
C ASN A 75 9.08 23.26 1.58
N THR A 76 8.99 24.50 1.12
CA THR A 76 7.85 25.39 1.38
C THR A 76 7.28 25.87 0.06
N PHE A 77 6.03 25.56 -0.18
CA PHE A 77 5.24 26.07 -1.30
C PHE A 77 4.55 27.35 -0.87
N TYR A 78 4.62 28.33 -1.76
CA TYR A 78 3.99 29.61 -1.63
C TYR A 78 3.01 29.77 -2.78
N VAL A 79 1.85 30.35 -2.48
CA VAL A 79 0.81 30.61 -3.47
C VAL A 79 0.20 31.99 -3.28
N ARG A 80 -0.12 32.65 -4.38
CA ARG A 80 -0.90 33.90 -4.40
C ARG A 80 -1.74 33.99 -5.66
N ALA A 81 -2.82 34.77 -5.61
CA ALA A 81 -3.68 35.02 -6.76
C ALA A 81 -3.41 36.43 -7.32
N VAL A 82 -3.56 36.58 -8.64
CA VAL A 82 -3.50 37.87 -9.33
C VAL A 82 -4.81 38.12 -10.06
N ASP A 83 -5.40 39.28 -9.79
CA ASP A 83 -6.67 39.68 -10.38
C ASP A 83 -6.51 40.35 -11.77
N ALA A 84 -7.63 40.62 -12.43
CA ALA A 84 -7.66 41.29 -13.73
C ALA A 84 -7.17 42.74 -13.72
N ALA A 85 -7.00 43.33 -12.54
CA ALA A 85 -6.41 44.65 -12.34
C ALA A 85 -4.92 44.57 -11.90
N GLU A 86 -4.30 43.38 -12.00
CA GLU A 86 -2.93 43.09 -11.56
C GLU A 86 -2.68 43.28 -10.05
N SER A 87 -3.75 43.30 -9.25
CA SER A 87 -3.62 43.27 -7.79
C SER A 87 -3.26 41.86 -7.34
N VAL A 88 -2.27 41.78 -6.46
CA VAL A 88 -1.75 40.52 -5.91
C VAL A 88 -2.32 40.30 -4.52
N SER A 89 -2.80 39.09 -4.23
CA SER A 89 -3.28 38.73 -2.89
C SER A 89 -2.15 38.62 -1.87
N GLU A 90 -2.51 38.49 -0.59
CA GLU A 90 -1.56 37.99 0.41
C GLU A 90 -1.07 36.59 0.01
N VAL A 91 0.18 36.27 0.39
CA VAL A 91 0.82 34.98 0.12
C VAL A 91 0.38 33.98 1.19
N ASP A 92 -0.09 32.82 0.75
CA ASP A 92 -0.29 31.66 1.61
C ASP A 92 0.84 30.64 1.41
N SER A 93 1.02 29.73 2.37
CA SER A 93 2.12 28.76 2.32
C SER A 93 1.85 27.43 3.02
N LEU A 94 2.49 26.37 2.51
CA LEU A 94 2.48 25.02 3.06
C LEU A 94 3.89 24.44 3.01
N SER A 95 4.35 23.78 4.08
CA SER A 95 5.65 23.13 4.11
C SER A 95 5.56 21.61 4.31
N TRP A 96 6.18 20.83 3.43
CA TRP A 96 6.28 19.37 3.51
C TRP A 96 7.71 18.88 3.29
N TYR A 97 7.98 17.63 3.64
CA TYR A 97 9.27 16.98 3.40
C TYR A 97 9.17 16.05 2.20
N ILE A 98 10.12 16.12 1.26
CA ILE A 98 10.20 15.19 0.13
C ILE A 98 11.26 14.15 0.48
N LYS A 99 10.83 12.90 0.71
CA LYS A 99 11.76 11.79 0.97
C LYS A 99 12.47 11.35 -0.31
N GLU A 100 13.76 11.07 -0.19
CA GLU A 100 14.49 10.28 -1.18
C GLU A 100 13.94 8.85 -1.17
N GLN A 101 13.74 8.28 -2.37
CA GLN A 101 13.46 6.87 -2.56
C GLN A 101 14.78 6.11 -2.43
N THR A 102 14.93 5.33 -1.38
CA THR A 102 16.17 4.60 -1.09
C THR A 102 16.11 3.14 -1.50
N SER A 103 14.94 2.67 -1.93
CA SER A 103 14.72 1.29 -2.36
C SER A 103 13.73 1.18 -3.50
N ASN A 104 13.85 0.08 -4.25
CA ASN A 104 12.80 -0.37 -5.18
C ASN A 104 11.62 -1.03 -4.46
N THR A 105 11.73 -1.29 -3.15
CA THR A 105 10.69 -1.91 -2.32
C THR A 105 10.08 -0.90 -1.34
N LEU A 106 8.76 -0.82 -1.33
CA LEU A 106 7.97 -0.08 -0.35
C LEU A 106 7.38 -1.04 0.68
N PHE A 107 7.59 -0.74 1.96
CA PHE A 107 6.96 -1.38 3.09
C PHE A 107 5.79 -0.54 3.59
N LEU A 108 4.58 -1.09 3.51
CA LEU A 108 3.36 -0.48 4.03
C LEU A 108 2.99 -1.10 5.38
N ASN A 109 3.07 -0.31 6.44
CA ASN A 109 2.59 -0.70 7.77
C ASN A 109 1.17 -0.17 8.00
N ASP A 110 0.19 -1.07 7.90
CA ASP A 110 -1.22 -0.80 8.18
C ASP A 110 -1.71 -1.56 9.43
N ILE A 111 -0.82 -1.88 10.37
CA ILE A 111 -1.19 -2.52 11.63
C ILE A 111 -1.63 -1.47 12.63
N GLY A 112 -2.85 -1.62 13.16
CA GLY A 112 -3.40 -0.76 14.19
C GLY A 112 -2.78 -0.96 15.59
N GLY A 113 -2.92 0.07 16.41
CA GLY A 113 -2.74 -0.05 17.86
C GLY A 113 -1.29 -0.26 18.33
N PRO A 114 -1.09 -0.66 19.60
CA PRO A 114 0.21 -0.63 20.25
C PRO A 114 1.21 -1.69 19.75
N SER A 115 0.75 -2.75 19.09
CA SER A 115 1.61 -3.79 18.51
C SER A 115 2.23 -3.42 17.17
N SER A 116 1.79 -2.33 16.53
CA SER A 116 2.18 -1.92 15.19
C SER A 116 3.70 -1.88 14.99
N LEU A 117 4.42 -1.18 15.88
CA LEU A 117 5.87 -1.03 15.77
C LEU A 117 6.62 -2.35 15.96
N ASN A 118 6.17 -3.22 16.87
CA ASN A 118 6.83 -4.50 17.13
C ASN A 118 6.70 -5.41 15.90
N LYS A 119 5.49 -5.56 15.36
CA LYS A 119 5.26 -6.38 14.16
C LYS A 119 5.95 -5.81 12.92
N GLN A 120 5.94 -4.47 12.75
CA GLN A 120 6.73 -3.83 11.70
C GLN A 120 8.20 -4.25 11.79
N ASN A 121 8.81 -4.19 12.98
CA ASN A 121 10.22 -4.53 13.15
C ASN A 121 10.50 -6.02 12.89
N GLU A 122 9.58 -6.91 13.25
CA GLU A 122 9.70 -8.35 12.94
C GLU A 122 9.73 -8.59 11.42
N HIS A 123 8.80 -7.99 10.68
CA HIS A 123 8.79 -8.11 9.22
C HIS A 123 9.97 -7.41 8.53
N LEU A 124 10.38 -6.24 9.02
CA LEU A 124 11.59 -5.56 8.51
C LEU A 124 12.84 -6.40 8.76
N ALA A 125 12.95 -7.08 9.90
CA ALA A 125 14.08 -7.97 10.18
C ALA A 125 14.12 -9.15 9.19
N LEU A 126 12.96 -9.71 8.83
CA LEU A 126 12.88 -10.75 7.81
C LEU A 126 13.36 -10.24 6.44
N LEU A 127 12.92 -9.06 5.99
CA LEU A 127 13.38 -8.47 4.72
C LEU A 127 14.87 -8.13 4.74
N GLN A 128 15.36 -7.57 5.85
CA GLN A 128 16.78 -7.22 6.03
C GLN A 128 17.68 -8.45 6.03
N SER A 129 17.22 -9.58 6.59
CA SER A 129 17.95 -10.86 6.53
C SER A 129 18.20 -11.33 5.09
N GLN A 130 17.34 -10.92 4.16
CA GLN A 130 17.44 -11.21 2.71
C GLN A 130 18.12 -10.07 1.93
N GLY A 131 18.66 -9.06 2.61
CA GLY A 131 19.36 -7.93 1.99
C GLY A 131 18.44 -6.82 1.45
N ILE A 132 17.15 -6.83 1.80
CA ILE A 132 16.20 -5.78 1.42
C ILE A 132 16.06 -4.76 2.56
N ASN A 133 16.32 -3.50 2.24
CA ASN A 133 16.07 -2.35 3.11
C ASN A 133 14.99 -1.48 2.44
N PRO A 134 13.70 -1.72 2.71
CA PRO A 134 12.62 -1.04 2.01
C PRO A 134 12.43 0.39 2.52
N ASP A 135 11.88 1.26 1.67
CA ASP A 135 11.30 2.51 2.12
C ASP A 135 10.06 2.21 2.98
N VAL A 136 9.86 2.93 4.09
CA VAL A 136 8.76 2.65 5.03
C VAL A 136 7.70 3.75 5.00
N TRP A 137 6.44 3.34 4.81
CA TRP A 137 5.26 4.19 4.95
C TRP A 137 4.30 3.58 5.97
N ILE A 138 4.02 4.35 7.02
CA ILE A 138 3.08 3.98 8.08
C ILE A 138 1.72 4.59 7.72
N ILE A 139 0.71 3.75 7.57
CA ILE A 139 -0.66 4.09 7.15
C ILE A 139 -1.71 3.59 8.15
N ASN A 140 -1.30 3.47 9.42
CA ASN A 140 -2.05 2.79 10.47
C ASN A 140 -3.08 3.65 11.22
N ASP A 141 -3.22 4.92 10.85
CA ASP A 141 -4.08 5.91 11.53
C ASP A 141 -5.57 5.76 11.20
N GLY A 142 -5.91 5.04 10.13
CA GLY A 142 -7.28 4.75 9.75
C GLY A 142 -8.08 4.16 10.91
N GLN A 143 -9.21 4.80 11.26
CA GLN A 143 -10.17 4.32 12.25
C GLN A 143 -11.35 3.62 11.56
N VAL A 144 -11.83 2.53 12.16
CA VAL A 144 -13.02 1.80 11.67
C VAL A 144 -14.26 2.66 11.90
N GLU A 145 -14.93 3.11 10.83
CA GLU A 145 -16.25 3.75 10.91
C GLU A 145 -17.32 2.84 10.32
N GLN A 146 -18.22 2.37 11.20
CA GLN A 146 -19.42 1.55 10.95
C GLN A 146 -19.20 0.22 10.20
N ASP A 147 -18.64 0.22 9.00
CA ASP A 147 -18.44 -0.97 8.16
C ASP A 147 -17.06 -1.04 7.45
N LYS A 148 -16.32 0.09 7.33
CA LYS A 148 -14.96 0.13 6.75
C LYS A 148 -14.11 1.23 7.37
N VAL A 149 -12.79 1.14 7.24
CA VAL A 149 -11.87 2.16 7.74
C VAL A 149 -11.77 3.30 6.72
N ALA A 150 -11.80 4.54 7.19
CA ALA A 150 -11.51 5.69 6.34
C ALA A 150 -10.07 5.57 5.79
N LEU A 151 -9.85 5.98 4.54
CA LEU A 151 -8.49 6.04 3.99
C LEU A 151 -7.58 6.79 4.97
N SER A 152 -6.41 6.21 5.24
CA SER A 152 -5.40 6.75 6.14
C SER A 152 -5.13 8.23 5.86
N GLU A 153 -5.06 9.06 6.90
CA GLU A 153 -4.65 10.47 6.76
C GLU A 153 -3.17 10.58 6.33
N ALA A 154 -2.39 9.51 6.51
CA ALA A 154 -1.05 9.40 5.98
C ALA A 154 -1.00 9.21 4.45
N PHE A 155 -2.12 8.85 3.81
CA PHE A 155 -2.27 8.98 2.37
C PHE A 155 -2.70 10.40 1.98
N PRO A 156 -2.40 10.85 0.76
CA PRO A 156 -2.99 12.06 0.22
C PRO A 156 -4.52 12.01 0.34
N THR A 157 -5.12 13.10 0.80
CA THR A 157 -6.58 13.20 1.06
C THR A 157 -7.44 12.97 -0.19
N VAL A 158 -6.85 13.08 -1.38
CA VAL A 158 -7.50 12.77 -2.66
C VAL A 158 -6.79 11.56 -3.26
N ILE A 159 -7.53 10.45 -3.40
CA ILE A 159 -7.02 9.17 -3.96
C ILE A 159 -6.46 9.36 -5.38
N ASP A 160 -6.97 10.33 -6.13
CA ASP A 160 -6.67 10.53 -7.55
C ASP A 160 -6.12 11.94 -7.80
N PRO A 161 -5.01 12.13 -8.54
CA PRO A 161 -4.05 11.15 -9.12
C PRO A 161 -2.76 10.97 -8.30
N THR A 162 -2.53 11.79 -7.26
CA THR A 162 -1.25 11.88 -6.57
C THR A 162 -0.85 10.59 -5.84
N LEU A 163 -1.80 9.92 -5.19
CA LEU A 163 -1.51 8.68 -4.46
C LEU A 163 -1.12 7.55 -5.41
N ILE A 164 -1.89 7.37 -6.48
CA ILE A 164 -1.63 6.37 -7.54
C ILE A 164 -0.22 6.56 -8.11
N LYS A 165 0.10 7.79 -8.53
CA LYS A 165 1.43 8.17 -9.04
C LYS A 165 2.56 8.00 -8.03
N THR A 166 2.25 8.14 -6.75
CA THR A 166 3.26 7.97 -5.69
C THR A 166 3.58 6.48 -5.53
N LEU A 167 2.55 5.63 -5.37
CA LEU A 167 2.74 4.19 -5.16
C LEU A 167 3.38 3.50 -6.37
N SER A 168 3.14 4.01 -7.59
CA SER A 168 3.74 3.48 -8.83
C SER A 168 5.25 3.74 -8.98
N LYS A 169 5.89 4.44 -8.04
CA LYS A 169 7.35 4.70 -8.05
C LYS A 169 8.19 3.50 -7.59
N TRP A 170 7.59 2.55 -6.90
CA TRP A 170 8.27 1.35 -6.43
C TRP A 170 7.98 0.17 -7.35
N ASP A 171 8.94 -0.76 -7.44
CA ASP A 171 8.78 -2.02 -8.19
C ASP A 171 8.04 -3.08 -7.33
N HIS A 172 8.18 -2.97 -6.01
CA HIS A 172 7.75 -3.98 -5.06
C HIS A 172 6.99 -3.35 -3.87
N ILE A 173 5.89 -3.97 -3.44
CA ILE A 173 5.15 -3.57 -2.25
C ILE A 173 5.04 -4.73 -1.26
N TYR A 174 5.56 -4.54 -0.05
CA TYR A 174 5.35 -5.42 1.10
C TYR A 174 4.33 -4.80 2.04
N TRP A 175 3.10 -5.32 2.07
CA TRP A 175 1.99 -4.76 2.84
C TRP A 175 1.62 -5.66 4.02
N ILE A 176 1.71 -5.13 5.23
CA ILE A 176 1.22 -5.78 6.46
C ILE A 176 0.02 -5.06 7.05
N SER A 177 -0.94 -5.82 7.56
CA SER A 177 -2.06 -5.29 8.33
C SER A 177 -2.58 -6.32 9.34
N ASP A 178 -3.26 -5.86 10.37
CA ASP A 178 -3.98 -6.68 11.33
C ASP A 178 -5.49 -6.79 11.04
N ASP A 179 -5.99 -6.03 10.07
CA ASP A 179 -7.42 -6.01 9.72
C ASP A 179 -7.65 -5.78 8.21
N ILE A 180 -8.41 -6.68 7.59
CA ILE A 180 -8.77 -6.62 6.18
C ILE A 180 -9.75 -5.49 5.81
N ASP A 181 -10.42 -4.87 6.79
CA ASP A 181 -11.33 -3.73 6.53
C ASP A 181 -10.60 -2.38 6.46
N ARG A 182 -9.27 -2.39 6.58
CA ARG A 182 -8.40 -1.19 6.54
C ARG A 182 -8.15 -0.69 5.11
N ASN A 183 -7.01 -0.04 4.89
CA ASN A 183 -6.66 0.64 3.65
C ASN A 183 -6.59 -0.30 2.44
N ILE A 184 -6.39 -1.60 2.66
CA ILE A 184 -6.38 -2.62 1.59
C ILE A 184 -7.69 -2.65 0.80
N THR A 185 -8.80 -2.16 1.36
CA THR A 185 -10.08 -2.05 0.64
C THR A 185 -10.05 -1.08 -0.53
N TYR A 186 -9.07 -0.15 -0.56
CA TYR A 186 -8.81 0.77 -1.67
C TYR A 186 -7.69 0.29 -2.60
N ALA A 187 -7.08 -0.87 -2.34
CA ALA A 187 -5.89 -1.35 -3.04
C ALA A 187 -6.07 -1.44 -4.57
N GLN A 188 -7.26 -1.86 -5.03
CA GLN A 188 -7.55 -1.92 -6.47
C GLN A 188 -7.42 -0.55 -7.15
N GLU A 189 -7.90 0.52 -6.49
CA GLU A 189 -7.88 1.87 -7.06
C GLU A 189 -6.48 2.48 -6.96
N ILE A 190 -5.79 2.30 -5.83
CA ILE A 190 -4.52 2.98 -5.57
C ILE A 190 -3.30 2.29 -6.18
N LEU A 191 -3.40 1.00 -6.54
CA LEU A 191 -2.30 0.20 -7.11
C LEU A 191 -2.46 -0.10 -8.60
N ASP A 192 -3.46 0.47 -9.29
CA ASP A 192 -3.72 0.19 -10.71
C ASP A 192 -2.48 0.47 -11.57
N GLU A 193 -1.93 1.68 -11.51
CA GLU A 193 -0.71 2.06 -12.24
C GLU A 193 0.54 1.30 -11.78
N PHE A 194 0.61 0.91 -10.50
CA PHE A 194 1.71 0.10 -9.98
C PHE A 194 1.77 -1.26 -10.69
N PHE A 195 0.63 -1.95 -10.83
CA PHE A 195 0.58 -3.25 -11.52
C PHE A 195 0.73 -3.11 -13.03
N ASP A 196 0.18 -2.05 -13.65
CA ASP A 196 0.41 -1.74 -15.08
C ASP A 196 1.89 -1.55 -15.40
N ASN A 197 2.68 -1.06 -14.43
CA ASN A 197 4.13 -0.92 -14.53
C ASN A 197 4.92 -2.20 -14.18
N ASN A 198 4.25 -3.36 -14.11
CA ASN A 198 4.80 -4.67 -13.70
C ASN A 198 5.21 -4.74 -12.21
N GLY A 199 4.60 -3.93 -11.37
CA GLY A 199 4.80 -4.00 -9.92
C GLY A 199 4.38 -5.36 -9.34
N THR A 200 5.05 -5.76 -8.25
CA THR A 200 4.73 -7.01 -7.55
C THR A 200 4.48 -6.78 -6.06
N ALA A 201 3.51 -7.47 -5.48
CA ALA A 201 3.08 -7.24 -4.11
C ALA A 201 3.01 -8.52 -3.28
N PHE A 202 3.54 -8.45 -2.06
CA PHE A 202 3.29 -9.42 -1.01
C PHE A 202 2.39 -8.78 0.05
N VAL A 203 1.23 -9.38 0.28
CA VAL A 203 0.21 -8.87 1.22
C VAL A 203 0.01 -9.88 2.34
N ASN A 204 0.36 -9.49 3.57
CA ASN A 204 0.11 -10.29 4.76
C ASN A 204 -0.93 -9.62 5.67
N ILE A 205 -2.18 -10.09 5.57
CA ILE A 205 -3.30 -9.56 6.34
C ILE A 205 -4.17 -10.73 6.79
N PRO A 206 -4.34 -10.97 8.10
CA PRO A 206 -5.21 -12.02 8.60
C PRO A 206 -6.64 -11.89 8.05
N MET A 207 -7.16 -12.98 7.47
CA MET A 207 -8.53 -12.97 6.93
C MET A 207 -9.55 -13.12 8.05
N LYS A 208 -10.63 -12.34 7.98
CA LYS A 208 -11.79 -12.44 8.88
C LYS A 208 -13.08 -12.75 8.12
N SER A 209 -14.18 -12.82 8.85
CA SER A 209 -15.49 -12.98 8.23
C SER A 209 -15.93 -11.66 7.62
N ILE A 210 -15.96 -11.58 6.30
CA ILE A 210 -16.45 -10.41 5.52
C ILE A 210 -17.54 -10.84 4.52
N SER A 211 -18.27 -9.87 3.96
CA SER A 211 -19.30 -10.15 2.95
C SER A 211 -18.66 -10.69 1.67
N ARG A 212 -19.35 -11.57 0.94
CA ARG A 212 -18.85 -12.09 -0.35
C ARG A 212 -18.78 -11.01 -1.42
N GLU A 213 -19.55 -9.95 -1.25
CA GLU A 213 -19.62 -8.78 -2.10
C GLU A 213 -18.61 -7.69 -1.68
N ASP A 214 -17.70 -7.98 -0.73
CA ASP A 214 -16.72 -6.98 -0.31
C ASP A 214 -15.75 -6.62 -1.45
N PRO A 215 -15.57 -5.32 -1.76
CA PRO A 215 -14.62 -4.82 -2.75
C PRO A 215 -13.20 -5.38 -2.64
N VAL A 216 -12.75 -5.80 -1.46
CA VAL A 216 -11.39 -6.36 -1.29
C VAL A 216 -11.16 -7.61 -2.14
N PHE A 217 -12.22 -8.36 -2.47
CA PHE A 217 -12.14 -9.53 -3.36
C PHE A 217 -11.97 -9.17 -4.85
N SER A 218 -12.15 -7.89 -5.23
CA SER A 218 -11.77 -7.41 -6.55
C SER A 218 -10.26 -7.22 -6.69
N PHE A 219 -9.55 -7.13 -5.56
CA PHE A 219 -8.09 -6.97 -5.52
C PHE A 219 -7.38 -8.28 -5.15
N LEU A 220 -7.77 -8.91 -4.04
CA LEU A 220 -7.11 -10.12 -3.56
C LEU A 220 -7.47 -11.35 -4.41
N PRO A 221 -6.56 -12.33 -4.57
CA PRO A 221 -6.81 -13.53 -5.35
C PRO A 221 -7.70 -14.55 -4.63
N VAL A 222 -8.79 -14.12 -3.98
CA VAL A 222 -9.68 -14.94 -3.14
C VAL A 222 -11.10 -14.94 -3.69
N ASP A 223 -11.62 -16.12 -4.01
CA ASP A 223 -13.00 -16.36 -4.49
C ASP A 223 -13.98 -16.50 -3.33
N SER A 224 -13.57 -17.18 -2.26
CA SER A 224 -14.45 -17.39 -1.12
C SER A 224 -13.70 -17.69 0.18
N ILE A 225 -14.35 -17.34 1.29
CA ILE A 225 -13.89 -17.58 2.66
C ILE A 225 -14.84 -18.55 3.39
N ALA A 226 -14.27 -19.44 4.20
CA ALA A 226 -15.06 -20.50 4.80
C ALA A 226 -15.95 -19.90 5.90
N THR A 227 -17.22 -20.32 5.96
CA THR A 227 -18.16 -19.82 6.96
C THR A 227 -18.13 -20.65 8.24
N GLY A 228 -18.12 -19.97 9.39
CA GLY A 228 -18.10 -20.56 10.72
C GLY A 228 -16.90 -20.11 11.56
N GLN A 229 -16.73 -20.76 12.71
CA GLN A 229 -15.58 -20.55 13.59
C GLN A 229 -14.54 -21.65 13.35
N PHE A 230 -13.33 -21.24 12.97
CA PHE A 230 -12.22 -22.15 12.74
C PHE A 230 -11.09 -21.89 13.73
N TYR A 231 -10.29 -22.93 13.92
CA TYR A 231 -9.15 -22.97 14.81
C TYR A 231 -7.95 -23.56 14.10
N LEU A 232 -6.79 -22.95 14.33
CA LEU A 232 -5.48 -23.56 14.15
C LEU A 232 -4.83 -23.67 15.54
N PHE A 233 -4.34 -24.85 15.88
CA PHE A 233 -3.71 -25.06 17.18
C PHE A 233 -2.21 -24.78 17.12
N GLU A 234 -1.61 -24.60 18.29
CA GLU A 234 -0.15 -24.71 18.43
C GLU A 234 0.37 -25.97 17.76
N ASP A 235 1.57 -25.88 17.21
CA ASP A 235 2.25 -26.94 16.45
C ASP A 235 1.50 -27.43 15.19
N SER A 236 0.39 -26.79 14.80
CA SER A 236 -0.27 -27.08 13.53
C SER A 236 0.64 -26.72 12.38
N LEU A 237 0.73 -27.60 11.40
CA LEU A 237 1.54 -27.38 10.20
C LEU A 237 0.76 -26.58 9.16
N VAL A 238 1.47 -25.66 8.53
CA VAL A 238 1.07 -24.98 7.29
C VAL A 238 2.02 -25.48 6.22
N VAL A 239 1.50 -26.29 5.31
CA VAL A 239 2.29 -27.06 4.36
C VAL A 239 2.22 -26.44 2.97
N PRO A 240 3.31 -26.48 2.20
CA PRO A 240 3.28 -26.05 0.81
C PRO A 240 2.37 -26.97 0.01
N THR A 241 1.62 -26.38 -0.92
CA THR A 241 0.77 -27.09 -1.89
C THR A 241 1.40 -27.11 -3.28
N GLU A 242 2.30 -26.15 -3.56
CA GLU A 242 3.08 -26.10 -4.78
C GLU A 242 4.43 -26.83 -4.63
N VAL A 243 4.83 -27.52 -5.69
CA VAL A 243 6.04 -28.37 -5.70
C VAL A 243 7.32 -27.55 -5.65
N SER A 244 7.27 -26.28 -6.09
CA SER A 244 8.42 -25.37 -6.03
C SER A 244 8.71 -24.83 -4.63
N LEU A 245 7.80 -25.02 -3.68
CA LEU A 245 7.94 -24.54 -2.31
C LEU A 245 8.35 -25.70 -1.40
N SER A 246 9.33 -25.49 -0.54
CA SER A 246 9.90 -26.55 0.28
C SER A 246 9.64 -26.35 1.77
N GLU A 247 9.42 -25.11 2.19
CA GLU A 247 9.30 -24.78 3.59
C GLU A 247 7.94 -25.19 4.16
N THR A 248 7.95 -26.05 5.19
CA THR A 248 6.76 -26.31 6.01
C THR A 248 6.80 -25.42 7.23
N LEU A 249 5.81 -24.55 7.39
CA LEU A 249 5.70 -23.65 8.53
C LEU A 249 4.94 -24.33 9.67
N LYS A 250 5.07 -23.78 10.88
CA LYS A 250 4.43 -24.34 12.07
C LYS A 250 3.95 -23.23 12.98
N VAL A 251 2.71 -23.32 13.44
CA VAL A 251 2.18 -22.40 14.45
C VAL A 251 3.05 -22.46 15.71
N ASN A 252 3.47 -21.30 16.22
CA ASN A 252 4.33 -21.17 17.39
C ASN A 252 3.79 -21.97 18.60
N SER A 253 4.69 -22.67 19.28
CA SER A 253 4.34 -23.41 20.50
C SER A 253 4.00 -22.45 21.64
N GLY A 254 3.00 -22.77 22.47
CA GLY A 254 2.56 -21.90 23.57
C GLY A 254 1.62 -20.76 23.16
N SER A 255 1.32 -20.62 21.87
CA SER A 255 0.18 -19.83 21.41
C SER A 255 -1.12 -20.56 21.77
N PHE A 256 -2.06 -19.88 22.41
CA PHE A 256 -3.44 -20.38 22.47
C PHE A 256 -3.93 -20.65 21.05
N ALA A 257 -4.87 -21.59 20.89
CA ALA A 257 -5.50 -21.86 19.59
C ALA A 257 -5.83 -20.54 18.88
N LEU A 258 -5.27 -20.34 17.69
CA LEU A 258 -5.59 -19.21 16.83
C LEU A 258 -7.07 -19.31 16.51
N THR A 259 -7.84 -18.37 17.06
CA THR A 259 -9.29 -18.37 16.95
C THR A 259 -9.73 -17.46 15.83
N ASN A 260 -10.75 -17.88 15.11
CA ASN A 260 -11.36 -17.10 14.03
C ASN A 260 -10.50 -16.94 12.78
N GLU A 261 -9.49 -17.78 12.59
CA GLU A 261 -8.85 -17.90 11.29
C GLU A 261 -9.85 -18.32 10.22
N ARG A 262 -9.59 -17.97 8.97
CA ARG A 262 -10.48 -18.31 7.85
C ARG A 262 -9.66 -19.06 6.80
N PRO A 263 -9.97 -20.35 6.55
CA PRO A 263 -9.56 -20.95 5.30
C PRO A 263 -10.07 -20.10 4.14
N ILE A 264 -9.25 -19.96 3.11
CA ILE A 264 -9.56 -19.22 1.88
C ILE A 264 -9.48 -20.14 0.67
N LYS A 265 -10.26 -19.81 -0.36
CA LYS A 265 -10.25 -20.46 -1.67
C LYS A 265 -9.90 -19.42 -2.72
N GLY A 266 -8.95 -19.76 -3.59
CA GLY A 266 -8.50 -18.87 -4.65
C GLY A 266 -9.48 -18.73 -5.81
N VAL A 267 -9.35 -17.62 -6.55
CA VAL A 267 -10.04 -17.39 -7.82
C VAL A 267 -9.61 -18.39 -8.89
N SER A 268 -10.42 -18.55 -9.94
CA SER A 268 -10.02 -19.41 -11.05
C SER A 268 -8.75 -18.85 -11.70
N GLY A 269 -7.75 -19.71 -11.92
CA GLY A 269 -6.44 -19.30 -12.46
C GLY A 269 -5.41 -18.92 -11.40
N SER A 270 -5.81 -18.72 -10.14
CA SER A 270 -4.88 -18.54 -9.01
C SER A 270 -4.20 -19.85 -8.61
N THR A 271 -3.06 -19.72 -7.93
CA THR A 271 -2.27 -20.83 -7.41
C THR A 271 -2.32 -20.84 -5.89
N GLU A 272 -2.84 -21.92 -5.28
CA GLU A 272 -2.74 -22.11 -3.82
C GLU A 272 -1.29 -22.49 -3.48
N LEU A 273 -0.64 -21.71 -2.61
CA LEU A 273 0.77 -21.90 -2.25
C LEU A 273 0.95 -22.67 -0.95
N TYR A 274 0.08 -22.39 0.02
CA TYR A 274 0.11 -22.99 1.34
C TYR A 274 -1.28 -23.36 1.82
N ALA A 275 -1.36 -24.46 2.55
CA ALA A 275 -2.58 -24.95 3.17
C ALA A 275 -2.37 -25.34 4.64
N ALA A 276 -3.40 -25.14 5.46
CA ALA A 276 -3.37 -25.48 6.89
C ALA A 276 -4.47 -26.47 7.28
N GLN A 277 -4.23 -27.27 8.33
CA GLN A 277 -5.21 -28.24 8.82
C GLN A 277 -6.16 -27.61 9.85
N PHE A 278 -7.18 -26.92 9.34
CA PHE A 278 -8.18 -26.28 10.19
C PHE A 278 -9.08 -27.26 10.95
N ARG A 279 -9.53 -26.83 12.13
CA ARG A 279 -10.66 -27.44 12.84
C ARG A 279 -11.83 -26.47 12.88
N ARG A 280 -13.06 -26.98 12.77
CA ARG A 280 -14.28 -26.18 12.83
C ARG A 280 -15.05 -26.44 14.12
N ARG A 281 -15.59 -25.38 14.72
CA ARG A 281 -16.59 -25.51 15.79
C ARG A 281 -17.86 -26.15 15.25
N ARG A 282 -18.38 -27.15 15.96
CA ARG A 282 -19.70 -27.75 15.72
C ARG A 282 -20.77 -27.04 16.56
N PRO A 283 -22.06 -27.15 16.21
CA PRO A 283 -23.16 -26.54 16.97
C PRO A 283 -23.19 -26.92 18.46
N ASN A 284 -22.74 -28.14 18.80
CA ASN A 284 -22.62 -28.61 20.19
C ASN A 284 -21.35 -28.12 20.91
N SER A 285 -20.66 -27.10 20.38
CA SER A 285 -19.37 -26.58 20.86
C SER A 285 -18.18 -27.55 20.86
N SER A 286 -18.34 -28.78 20.33
CA SER A 286 -17.20 -29.64 20.04
C SER A 286 -16.45 -29.15 18.80
N GLN A 287 -15.20 -29.58 18.64
CA GLN A 287 -14.38 -29.26 17.47
C GLN A 287 -14.16 -30.52 16.64
N ALA A 288 -14.08 -30.36 15.32
CA ALA A 288 -13.77 -31.45 14.41
C ALA A 288 -12.87 -31.00 13.27
N PRO A 289 -12.09 -31.93 12.67
CA PRO A 289 -11.35 -31.63 11.45
C PRO A 289 -12.25 -31.02 10.37
N TYR A 290 -11.75 -30.00 9.69
CA TYR A 290 -12.40 -29.39 8.54
C TYR A 290 -11.85 -29.98 7.24
N PHE A 291 -12.76 -30.34 6.33
CA PHE A 291 -12.44 -31.01 5.07
C PHE A 291 -12.78 -30.17 3.83
N GLY A 292 -13.10 -28.89 4.00
CA GLY A 292 -13.26 -27.97 2.87
C GLY A 292 -11.91 -27.49 2.34
N TYR A 293 -11.89 -26.33 1.69
CA TYR A 293 -10.63 -25.70 1.28
C TYR A 293 -9.77 -25.31 2.47
N LYS A 294 -8.46 -25.30 2.26
CA LYS A 294 -7.46 -25.17 3.33
C LYS A 294 -6.41 -24.10 3.03
N GLY A 295 -6.54 -23.41 1.90
CA GLY A 295 -5.63 -22.36 1.49
C GLY A 295 -5.47 -21.30 2.57
N VAL A 296 -4.23 -20.85 2.71
CA VAL A 296 -3.82 -19.72 3.55
C VAL A 296 -2.84 -18.77 2.85
N ALA A 297 -2.27 -19.19 1.73
CA ALA A 297 -1.52 -18.32 0.85
C ALA A 297 -1.89 -18.61 -0.61
N ILE A 298 -2.16 -17.56 -1.37
CA ILE A 298 -2.64 -17.67 -2.75
C ILE A 298 -1.90 -16.63 -3.61
N GLU A 299 -1.42 -17.06 -4.76
CA GLU A 299 -0.91 -16.21 -5.82
C GLU A 299 -1.99 -15.97 -6.88
N ASN A 300 -2.11 -14.75 -7.39
CA ASN A 300 -2.99 -14.44 -8.51
C ASN A 300 -2.53 -15.07 -9.84
N ALA A 301 -3.38 -14.95 -10.87
CA ALA A 301 -3.12 -15.57 -12.17
C ALA A 301 -1.96 -14.89 -12.93
N GLU A 302 -1.73 -13.60 -12.66
CA GLU A 302 -0.67 -12.79 -13.26
C GLU A 302 0.69 -12.98 -12.57
N SER A 303 0.75 -13.77 -11.49
CA SER A 303 1.97 -14.06 -10.72
C SER A 303 2.70 -12.81 -10.19
N ASN A 304 1.96 -11.75 -9.88
CA ASN A 304 2.50 -10.50 -9.35
C ASN A 304 1.90 -10.10 -8.00
N LEU A 305 0.93 -10.85 -7.46
CA LEU A 305 0.35 -10.63 -6.14
C LEU A 305 0.25 -11.95 -5.37
N ILE A 306 0.88 -12.00 -4.19
CA ILE A 306 0.70 -13.08 -3.23
C ILE A 306 0.01 -12.56 -1.98
N TYR A 307 -1.10 -13.18 -1.62
CA TYR A 307 -1.85 -12.88 -0.40
C TYR A 307 -1.68 -14.02 0.62
N PHE A 308 -1.24 -13.68 1.83
CA PHE A 308 -1.10 -14.59 2.97
C PHE A 308 -2.10 -14.21 4.07
N SER A 309 -3.07 -15.09 4.30
CA SER A 309 -4.28 -14.84 5.10
C SER A 309 -4.15 -15.15 6.59
N LEU A 310 -2.97 -15.59 7.02
CA LEU A 310 -2.59 -15.75 8.41
C LEU A 310 -1.45 -14.77 8.67
N ASP A 311 -1.39 -14.17 9.86
CA ASP A 311 -0.17 -13.50 10.29
C ASP A 311 1.00 -14.49 10.18
N ILE A 312 2.06 -14.15 9.44
CA ILE A 312 3.16 -15.10 9.26
C ILE A 312 4.05 -15.16 10.51
N THR A 313 4.09 -14.12 11.34
CA THR A 313 4.95 -14.06 12.54
C THR A 313 4.59 -15.12 13.59
N ILE A 314 3.35 -15.62 13.54
CA ILE A 314 2.86 -16.70 14.41
C ILE A 314 3.15 -18.10 13.82
N LEU A 315 3.76 -18.20 12.64
CA LEU A 315 4.06 -19.45 11.92
C LEU A 315 5.54 -19.85 11.96
N ASP A 316 6.33 -19.25 12.86
CA ASP A 316 7.76 -19.49 13.00
C ASP A 316 8.15 -20.64 13.94
N GLY A 317 7.24 -21.57 14.22
CA GLY A 317 7.52 -22.68 15.15
C GLY A 317 8.65 -23.61 14.67
N ASN A 318 9.00 -23.54 13.39
CA ASN A 318 10.15 -24.24 12.81
C ASN A 318 11.39 -23.35 12.61
N ASN A 319 11.33 -22.06 12.99
CA ASN A 319 12.39 -21.06 12.79
C ASN A 319 12.82 -20.96 11.31
N ASN A 320 11.84 -20.85 10.41
CA ASN A 320 12.05 -20.87 8.96
C ASN A 320 11.30 -19.78 8.20
N LEU A 321 10.84 -18.73 8.89
CA LEU A 321 10.25 -17.57 8.20
C LEU A 321 11.23 -16.84 7.28
N GLU A 322 12.52 -16.81 7.59
CA GLU A 322 13.52 -16.22 6.67
C GLU A 322 13.55 -16.96 5.33
N ASN A 323 13.51 -18.30 5.36
CA ASN A 323 13.44 -19.11 4.15
C ASN A 323 12.12 -18.93 3.40
N LEU A 324 11.00 -18.79 4.12
CA LEU A 324 9.70 -18.47 3.51
C LEU A 324 9.75 -17.15 2.74
N ILE A 325 10.33 -16.11 3.34
CA ILE A 325 10.48 -14.81 2.69
C ILE A 325 11.40 -14.91 1.49
N ASN A 326 12.49 -15.67 1.57
CA ASN A 326 13.32 -15.95 0.39
C ASN A 326 12.52 -16.62 -0.74
N GLU A 327 11.82 -17.73 -0.48
CA GLU A 327 11.06 -18.47 -1.50
C GLU A 327 9.92 -17.62 -2.10
N ILE A 328 9.13 -16.94 -1.28
CA ILE A 328 7.93 -16.22 -1.74
C ILE A 328 8.26 -14.82 -2.28
N VAL A 329 9.02 -14.04 -1.52
CA VAL A 329 9.18 -12.60 -1.78
C VAL A 329 10.33 -12.38 -2.75
N ILE A 330 11.45 -13.09 -2.58
CA ILE A 330 12.63 -12.92 -3.44
C ILE A 330 12.51 -13.78 -4.71
N GLU A 331 12.40 -15.09 -4.57
CA GLU A 331 12.49 -16.01 -5.72
C GLU A 331 11.25 -15.95 -6.60
N ARG A 332 10.07 -15.79 -5.99
CA ARG A 332 8.79 -15.86 -6.72
C ARG A 332 8.27 -14.49 -7.17
N LEU A 333 8.30 -13.47 -6.30
CA LEU A 333 7.90 -12.11 -6.66
C LEU A 333 9.07 -11.23 -7.16
N GLY A 334 10.31 -11.70 -7.08
CA GLY A 334 11.46 -11.00 -7.65
C GLY A 334 11.91 -9.77 -6.85
N PHE A 335 11.55 -9.67 -5.57
CA PHE A 335 11.94 -8.53 -4.74
C PHE A 335 13.47 -8.41 -4.68
N LYS A 336 13.93 -7.16 -4.77
CA LYS A 336 15.35 -6.80 -4.78
C LYS A 336 15.52 -5.40 -4.18
N GLN A 337 16.75 -5.08 -3.79
CA GLN A 337 17.12 -3.74 -3.29
C GLN A 337 16.99 -2.68 -4.39
#